data_AF-A0A137PC57-F1
#
_entry.id   AF-A0A137PC57-F1
#
_cell.length_a   1.000
_cell.length_b   1.000
_cell.length_c   1.000
_cell.angle_alpha   90.00
_cell.angle_beta   90.00
_cell.angle_gamma   90.00
#
_symmetry.space_group_name_H-M   'P 1'
#
loop_
_entity.id
_entity.type
_entity.pdbx_description
1 polymer ?
#
loop_
_entity_poly.entity_id
_entity_poly.type
_entity_poly.pdbx_seq_one_letter_code
_entity_poly.pdbx_strand_id
1 'polypeptide(L)'
;MESERAKKEYESLSFMWMEHLFEGKCTQKLLINASFYLEPRHFKEVLEERNLNNCCGYPICDKEPKKLSGKYHIQVENRKVVETNDLNKFCSKFCQRAFNYYKLQLSSDPIYFKDIEKWQPVNLLEDEELTQSQN
;
A
#
# COMPACT_ATOMS: atom_id res chain seq x y z
N MET A 1 29.11 15.16 -3.42
CA MET A 1 28.91 15.78 -2.09
C MET A 1 27.50 16.33 -1.88
N GLU A 2 27.07 17.47 -2.44
CA GLU A 2 25.70 18.00 -2.16
C GLU A 2 24.57 17.10 -2.70
N SER A 3 24.73 16.53 -3.90
CA SER A 3 23.74 15.63 -4.49
C SER A 3 23.57 14.30 -3.73
N GLU A 4 24.61 13.82 -3.06
CA GLU A 4 24.57 12.59 -2.26
C GLU A 4 23.92 12.82 -0.90
N ARG A 5 24.20 13.98 -0.29
CA ARG A 5 23.57 14.40 0.95
C ARG A 5 22.06 14.56 0.79
N ALA A 6 21.64 15.26 -0.27
CA ALA A 6 20.23 15.41 -0.60
C ALA A 6 19.56 14.05 -0.80
N LYS A 7 20.13 13.15 -1.60
CA LYS A 7 19.60 11.78 -1.78
C LYS A 7 19.39 11.05 -0.45
N LYS A 8 20.37 11.12 0.45
CA LYS A 8 20.26 10.49 1.78
C LYS A 8 19.15 11.10 2.63
N GLU A 9 18.99 12.43 2.59
CA GLU A 9 17.92 13.14 3.30
C GLU A 9 16.53 12.72 2.76
N TYR A 10 16.38 12.59 1.45
CA TYR A 10 15.12 12.12 0.85
C TYR A 10 14.82 10.65 1.16
N GLU A 11 15.80 9.76 1.10
CA GLU A 11 15.61 8.36 1.51
C GLU A 11 15.21 8.26 2.99
N SER A 12 15.81 9.09 3.86
CA SER A 12 15.44 9.15 5.28
C SER A 12 13.99 9.63 5.46
N LEU A 13 13.54 10.56 4.62
CA LEU A 13 12.18 11.06 4.63
C LEU A 13 11.18 10.00 4.14
N SER A 14 11.48 9.32 3.03
CA SER A 14 10.69 8.17 2.56
C SER A 14 10.52 7.13 3.66
N PHE A 15 11.62 6.80 4.34
CA PHE A 15 11.65 5.82 5.41
C PHE A 15 10.76 6.20 6.59
N MET A 16 10.85 7.44 7.08
CA MET A 16 9.99 7.95 8.14
C MET A 16 8.49 7.84 7.79
N TRP A 17 8.13 8.13 6.54
CA TRP A 17 6.75 7.94 6.09
C TRP A 17 6.36 6.47 6.01
N MET A 18 7.26 5.57 5.60
CA MET A 18 7.01 4.13 5.60
C MET A 18 6.77 3.58 7.01
N GLU A 19 7.56 4.00 8.01
CA GLU A 19 7.40 3.58 9.41
C GLU A 19 5.99 3.88 9.93
N HIS A 20 5.47 5.09 9.65
CA HIS A 20 4.09 5.45 9.99
C HIS A 20 3.02 4.56 9.34
N LEU A 21 3.34 3.89 8.22
CA LEU A 21 2.43 2.97 7.55
C LEU A 21 2.58 1.52 8.06
N PHE A 22 3.64 1.17 8.79
CA PHE A 22 3.82 -0.19 9.31
C PHE A 22 2.90 -0.46 10.51
N GLU A 23 2.71 0.53 11.40
CA GLU A 23 2.14 0.36 12.75
C GLU A 23 0.60 0.19 12.83
N GLY A 24 -0.08 -0.15 11.74
CA GLY A 24 -1.51 -0.53 11.79
C GLY A 24 -2.47 0.53 12.37
N LYS A 25 -2.14 1.83 12.28
CA LYS A 25 -3.04 2.94 12.66
C LYS A 25 -3.06 4.02 11.58
N CYS A 26 -3.13 3.59 10.32
CA CYS A 26 -3.08 4.52 9.20
C CYS A 26 -4.46 5.12 8.93
N THR A 27 -4.56 6.44 8.98
CA THR A 27 -5.77 7.15 8.52
C THR A 27 -5.72 7.38 7.02
N GLN A 28 -6.88 7.55 6.37
CA GLN A 28 -6.96 7.90 4.95
C GLN A 28 -6.12 9.15 4.61
N LYS A 29 -6.21 10.19 5.46
CA LYS A 29 -5.43 11.43 5.29
C LYS A 29 -3.93 11.18 5.36
N LEU A 30 -3.48 10.34 6.29
CA LEU A 30 -2.06 9.97 6.41
C LEU A 30 -1.59 9.26 5.14
N LEU A 31 -2.36 8.29 4.64
CA LEU A 31 -2.02 7.56 3.43
C LEU A 31 -1.94 8.48 2.20
N ILE A 32 -2.91 9.39 2.05
CA ILE A 32 -2.92 10.37 0.95
C ILE A 32 -1.66 11.25 1.01
N ASN A 33 -1.32 11.78 2.18
CA ASN A 33 -0.13 12.62 2.35
C ASN A 33 1.18 11.86 2.09
N ALA A 34 1.23 10.58 2.49
CA ALA A 34 2.40 9.74 2.25
C ALA A 34 2.69 9.55 0.76
N SER A 35 1.68 9.64 -0.12
CA SER A 35 1.85 9.44 -1.57
C SER A 35 2.88 10.36 -2.23
N PHE A 36 3.08 11.57 -1.69
CA PHE A 36 4.12 12.48 -2.19
C PHE A 36 5.53 11.93 -1.93
N TYR A 37 5.73 11.31 -0.77
CA TYR A 37 7.04 10.82 -0.31
C TYR A 37 7.32 9.36 -0.69
N LEU A 38 6.36 8.68 -1.31
CA LEU A 38 6.51 7.27 -1.65
C LEU A 38 6.70 7.07 -3.15
N GLU A 39 7.42 6.01 -3.46
CA GLU A 39 7.55 5.43 -4.78
C GLU A 39 6.84 4.05 -4.76
N PRO A 40 6.49 3.48 -5.92
CA PRO A 40 5.91 2.14 -5.97
C PRO A 40 6.75 1.05 -5.29
N ARG A 41 8.08 1.23 -5.19
CA ARG A 41 8.98 0.33 -4.45
C ARG A 41 8.78 0.44 -2.93
N HIS A 42 8.77 1.66 -2.39
CA HIS A 42 8.56 1.94 -0.97
C HIS A 42 7.24 1.33 -0.49
N PHE A 43 6.18 1.48 -1.29
CA PHE A 43 4.88 0.92 -0.91
C PHE A 43 4.83 -0.62 -0.96
N LYS A 44 5.68 -1.28 -1.76
CA LYS A 44 5.87 -2.74 -1.67
C LYS A 44 6.63 -3.12 -0.40
N GLU A 45 7.60 -2.34 0.03
CA GLU A 45 8.30 -2.60 1.31
C GLU A 45 7.32 -2.49 2.49
N VAL A 46 6.44 -1.48 2.49
CA VAL A 46 5.31 -1.39 3.42
C VAL A 46 4.43 -2.63 3.42
N LEU A 47 4.16 -3.22 2.25
CA LEU A 47 3.40 -4.46 2.17
C LEU A 47 4.13 -5.61 2.88
N GLU A 48 5.41 -5.80 2.60
CA GLU A 48 6.18 -6.91 3.19
C GLU A 48 6.33 -6.72 4.72
N GLU A 49 6.69 -5.53 5.19
CA GLU A 49 6.85 -5.24 6.63
C GLU A 49 5.54 -5.43 7.41
N ARG A 50 4.40 -4.99 6.85
CA ARG A 50 3.09 -5.24 7.47
C ARG A 50 2.78 -6.73 7.56
N ASN A 51 3.13 -7.50 6.52
CA ASN A 51 2.90 -8.94 6.53
C ASN A 51 3.80 -9.68 7.52
N LEU A 52 5.06 -9.25 7.70
CA LEU A 52 5.93 -9.76 8.77
C LEU A 52 5.31 -9.54 10.16
N ASN A 53 4.57 -8.44 10.34
CA ASN A 53 3.83 -8.11 11.55
C ASN A 53 2.42 -8.74 11.63
N ASN A 54 2.06 -9.66 10.71
CA ASN A 54 0.72 -10.26 10.60
C ASN A 54 -0.42 -9.25 10.39
N CYS A 55 -0.14 -8.08 9.81
CA CYS A 55 -1.14 -7.09 9.45
C CYS A 55 -1.49 -7.19 7.96
N CYS A 56 -2.74 -6.90 7.61
CA CYS A 56 -3.16 -6.77 6.22
C CYS A 56 -2.26 -5.75 5.50
N GLY A 57 -1.85 -6.10 4.29
CA GLY A 57 -1.00 -5.28 3.45
C GLY A 57 -1.53 -3.89 3.09
N TYR A 58 -2.84 -3.66 3.19
CA TYR A 58 -3.41 -2.33 2.97
C TYR A 58 -3.30 -1.50 4.25
N PRO A 59 -2.56 -0.36 4.26
CA PRO A 59 -2.21 0.33 5.51
C PRO A 59 -3.38 0.78 6.39
N ILE A 60 -4.52 1.14 5.77
CA ILE A 60 -5.73 1.60 6.47
C ILE A 60 -6.50 0.42 7.12
N CYS A 61 -6.12 -0.82 6.81
CA CYS A 61 -6.78 -2.01 7.32
C CYS A 61 -5.99 -2.64 8.47
N ASP A 62 -6.65 -2.81 9.61
CA ASP A 62 -6.03 -3.36 10.84
C ASP A 62 -6.36 -4.86 11.04
N LYS A 63 -6.96 -5.50 10.04
CA LYS A 63 -7.27 -6.94 10.07
C LYS A 63 -6.01 -7.76 9.78
N GLU A 64 -5.98 -9.00 10.27
CA GLU A 64 -4.97 -9.98 9.84
C GLU A 64 -5.18 -10.38 8.38
N PRO A 65 -4.11 -10.70 7.63
CA PRO A 65 -4.24 -11.23 6.29
C PRO A 65 -4.79 -12.67 6.30
N LYS A 66 -5.26 -13.14 5.15
CA LYS A 66 -5.73 -14.52 5.00
C LYS A 66 -4.59 -15.52 5.24
N LYS A 67 -4.93 -16.68 5.80
CA LYS A 67 -4.02 -17.82 6.00
C LYS A 67 -4.49 -19.02 5.18
N LEU A 68 -4.52 -18.85 3.86
CA LEU A 68 -4.81 -19.96 2.95
C LEU A 68 -3.64 -20.95 2.98
N SER A 69 -3.96 -22.24 2.95
CA SER A 69 -2.97 -23.32 2.89
C SER A 69 -2.66 -23.71 1.44
N GLY A 70 -1.52 -24.37 1.23
CA GLY A 70 -1.07 -24.81 -0.08
C GLY A 70 -0.44 -23.71 -0.94
N LYS A 71 0.30 -24.09 -1.99
CA LYS A 71 1.03 -23.14 -2.84
C LYS A 71 0.11 -22.34 -3.78
N TYR A 72 -0.98 -22.93 -4.23
CA TYR A 72 -1.88 -22.35 -5.23
C TYR A 72 -3.32 -22.36 -4.76
N HIS A 73 -4.08 -21.35 -5.19
CA HIS A 73 -5.50 -21.19 -4.92
C HIS A 73 -6.27 -20.90 -6.20
N ILE A 74 -7.47 -21.47 -6.33
CA ILE A 74 -8.35 -21.29 -7.49
C ILE A 74 -9.36 -20.17 -7.18
N GLN A 75 -9.22 -19.03 -7.83
CA GLN A 75 -10.24 -17.99 -7.82
C GLN A 75 -11.34 -18.36 -8.82
N VAL A 76 -12.46 -18.88 -8.31
CA VAL A 76 -13.58 -19.39 -9.12
C VAL A 76 -14.18 -18.29 -10.02
N GLU A 77 -14.37 -17.09 -9.49
CA GLU A 77 -14.96 -15.95 -10.21
C GLU A 77 -14.21 -15.61 -11.51
N ASN A 78 -12.87 -15.57 -11.44
CA ASN A 78 -12.02 -15.18 -12.56
C ASN A 78 -11.38 -16.39 -13.26
N ARG A 79 -11.73 -17.61 -12.83
CA ARG A 79 -11.14 -18.88 -13.29
C ARG A 79 -9.61 -18.85 -13.33
N LYS A 80 -8.99 -18.24 -12.31
CA LYS A 80 -7.54 -18.02 -12.24
C LYS A 80 -6.92 -18.86 -11.12
N VAL A 81 -5.82 -19.55 -11.45
CA VAL A 81 -4.92 -20.14 -10.44
C VAL A 81 -3.93 -19.06 -10.02
N VAL A 82 -3.90 -18.74 -8.73
CA VAL A 82 -3.00 -17.73 -8.16
C VAL A 82 -2.17 -18.33 -7.05
N GLU A 83 -1.00 -17.76 -6.79
CA GLU A 83 -0.21 -18.15 -5.64
C GLU A 83 -0.88 -17.70 -4.36
N THR A 84 -0.94 -18.63 -3.41
CA THR A 84 -1.50 -18.38 -2.09
C THR A 84 -0.73 -17.29 -1.35
N ASN A 85 0.59 -17.19 -1.58
CA ASN A 85 1.43 -16.16 -0.96
C ASN A 85 0.91 -14.74 -1.26
N ASP A 86 0.51 -14.46 -2.50
CA ASP A 86 0.00 -13.14 -2.88
C ASP A 86 -1.36 -12.81 -2.27
N LEU A 87 -2.18 -13.83 -2.02
CA LEU A 87 -3.48 -13.68 -1.35
C LEU A 87 -3.33 -13.54 0.16
N ASN A 88 -2.36 -14.24 0.73
CA ASN A 88 -2.03 -14.21 2.15
C ASN A 88 -1.33 -12.92 2.56
N LYS A 89 -1.19 -11.95 1.65
CA LYS A 89 -0.74 -10.59 1.97
C LYS A 89 -1.86 -9.65 2.37
N PHE A 90 -3.13 -10.06 2.20
CA PHE A 90 -4.30 -9.19 2.41
C PHE A 90 -5.44 -9.95 3.11
N CYS A 91 -6.29 -9.21 3.82
CA CYS A 91 -7.47 -9.79 4.48
C CYS A 91 -8.64 -10.04 3.50
N SER A 92 -8.72 -9.27 2.40
CA SER A 92 -9.81 -9.32 1.43
C SER A 92 -9.35 -8.96 0.02
N LYS A 93 -10.19 -9.29 -0.98
CA LYS A 93 -9.95 -8.87 -2.38
C LYS A 93 -10.02 -7.35 -2.51
N PHE A 94 -10.89 -6.69 -1.75
CA PHE A 94 -10.97 -5.24 -1.68
C PHE A 94 -9.63 -4.64 -1.24
N CYS A 95 -9.04 -5.10 -0.13
CA CYS A 95 -7.76 -4.57 0.34
C CYS A 95 -6.63 -4.76 -0.69
N GLN A 96 -6.59 -5.90 -1.39
CA GLN A 96 -5.64 -6.12 -2.48
C GLN A 96 -5.86 -5.13 -3.63
N ARG A 97 -7.12 -4.90 -4.03
CA ARG A 97 -7.47 -3.94 -5.09
C ARG A 97 -7.15 -2.50 -4.67
N ALA A 98 -7.52 -2.09 -3.46
CA ALA A 98 -7.26 -0.76 -2.91
C ALA A 98 -5.74 -0.49 -2.80
N PHE A 99 -4.96 -1.47 -2.34
CA PHE A 99 -3.50 -1.39 -2.33
C PHE A 99 -2.93 -1.17 -3.73
N ASN A 100 -3.34 -1.99 -4.70
CA ASN A 100 -2.87 -1.87 -6.08
C ASN A 100 -3.30 -0.54 -6.72
N TYR A 101 -4.52 -0.08 -6.45
CA TYR A 101 -5.06 1.18 -6.93
C TYR A 101 -4.26 2.39 -6.40
N TYR A 102 -3.95 2.41 -5.11
CA TYR A 102 -3.09 3.44 -4.52
C TYR A 102 -1.68 3.40 -5.11
N LYS A 103 -1.08 2.22 -5.20
CA LYS A 103 0.28 2.04 -5.71
C LYS A 103 0.45 2.53 -7.16
N LEU A 104 -0.56 2.32 -8.01
CA LEU A 104 -0.54 2.76 -9.41
C LEU A 104 -0.52 4.29 -9.57
N GLN A 105 -0.97 5.02 -8.55
CA GLN A 105 -0.98 6.48 -8.55
C GLN A 105 0.34 7.09 -8.03
N LEU A 106 1.24 6.29 -7.47
CA LEU A 106 2.53 6.77 -6.96
C LEU A 106 3.49 7.08 -8.12
N SER A 107 4.08 8.28 -8.09
CA SER A 107 5.16 8.62 -9.03
C SER A 107 6.39 7.75 -8.78
N SER A 108 7.02 7.31 -9.88
CA SER A 108 8.31 6.61 -9.85
C SER A 108 9.50 7.56 -9.83
N ASP A 109 9.24 8.87 -9.91
CA ASP A 109 10.27 9.88 -9.82
C ASP A 109 10.76 9.98 -8.38
N PRO A 110 12.09 10.06 -8.17
CA PRO A 110 12.64 10.32 -6.85
C PRO A 110 12.10 11.63 -6.26
N ILE A 111 11.95 11.69 -4.93
CA ILE A 111 11.34 12.85 -4.24
C ILE A 111 12.01 14.18 -4.62
N TYR A 112 13.33 14.20 -4.80
CA TYR A 112 14.07 15.42 -5.16
C TYR A 112 13.75 16.00 -6.54
N PHE A 113 13.05 15.24 -7.40
CA PHE A 113 12.51 15.73 -8.66
C PHE A 113 11.04 16.15 -8.56
N LYS A 114 10.36 15.88 -7.44
CA LYS A 114 8.94 16.18 -7.27
C LYS A 114 8.74 17.65 -6.90
N ASP A 115 7.88 18.31 -7.65
CA ASP A 115 7.43 19.67 -7.37
C ASP A 115 6.23 19.63 -6.41
N ILE A 116 6.41 20.15 -5.20
CA ILE A 116 5.38 20.15 -4.17
C ILE A 116 4.18 21.01 -4.54
N GLU A 117 4.37 22.07 -5.33
CA GLU A 117 3.28 22.97 -5.75
C GLU A 117 2.38 22.32 -6.81
N LYS A 118 2.92 21.36 -7.57
CA LYS A 118 2.18 20.62 -8.59
C LYS A 118 1.58 19.31 -8.08
N TRP A 119 1.94 18.89 -6.87
CA TRP A 119 1.43 17.64 -6.32
C TRP A 119 -0.09 17.68 -6.16
N GLN A 120 -0.74 16.57 -6.53
CA GLN A 120 -2.17 16.38 -6.37
C GLN A 120 -2.42 15.18 -5.44
N PRO A 121 -3.42 15.25 -4.55
CA PRO A 121 -3.76 14.14 -3.69
C PRO A 121 -4.22 12.94 -4.52
N VAL A 122 -3.75 11.75 -4.13
CA VAL A 122 -4.21 10.49 -4.72
C VAL A 122 -5.60 10.14 -4.22
N ASN A 123 -6.33 9.38 -5.04
CA ASN A 123 -7.64 8.88 -4.68
C ASN A 123 -7.52 7.52 -4.00
N LEU A 124 -8.33 7.29 -2.96
CA LEU A 124 -8.47 5.99 -2.32
C LEU A 124 -9.69 5.28 -2.89
N LEU A 125 -9.61 3.95 -3.00
CA LEU A 125 -10.76 3.16 -3.40
C LEU A 125 -11.77 3.13 -2.24
N GLU A 126 -13.01 3.50 -2.51
CA GLU A 126 -14.12 3.37 -1.57
C GLU A 126 -14.67 1.94 -1.61
N ASP A 127 -15.07 1.41 -0.46
CA ASP A 127 -15.63 0.07 -0.37
C ASP A 127 -17.13 0.12 -0.70
N GLU A 128 -17.47 -0.16 -1.96
CA GLU A 128 -18.86 -0.19 -2.43
C GLU A 128 -19.68 -1.32 -1.76
N GLU A 129 -19.04 -2.36 -1.20
CA GLU A 129 -19.75 -3.50 -0.56
C GLU A 129 -20.41 -3.13 0.79
N LEU A 130 -20.05 -2.00 1.40
CA LEU A 130 -20.74 -1.47 2.59
C LEU A 130 -22.04 -0.70 2.26
N THR A 131 -22.29 -0.39 0.99
CA THR A 131 -23.49 0.38 0.58
C THR A 131 -24.67 -0.51 0.17
N GLN A 132 -24.45 -1.81 -0.03
CA GLN A 132 -25.49 -2.75 -0.47
C GLN A 132 -26.12 -3.56 0.68
N SER A 133 -25.71 -3.35 1.94
CA SER A 133 -26.31 -4.00 3.11
C SER A 133 -27.37 -3.16 3.83
N GLN A 134 -27.85 -2.07 3.22
CA GLN A 134 -28.88 -1.18 3.79
C GLN A 134 -30.10 -0.95 2.88
N ASN A 135 -30.41 -1.86 1.95
CA ASN A 135 -31.68 -1.85 1.20
C ASN A 135 -32.46 -3.14 1.39
#